data_AF-A0A8S3IYX2-F1
#
_entry.id   AF-A0A8S3IYX2-F1
#
_cell.length_a   1.000
_cell.length_b   1.000
_cell.length_c   1.000
_cell.angle_alpha   90.00
_cell.angle_beta   90.00
_cell.angle_gamma   90.00
#
_symmetry.space_group_name_H-M   'P 1'
#
loop_
_entity.id
_entity.type
_entity.pdbx_description
1 polymer ?
#
loop_
_entity_poly.entity_id
_entity_poly.type
_entity_poly.pdbx_seq_one_letter_code
_entity_poly.pdbx_strand_id
1 'polypeptide(L)'
;MIKANGNSNPSSDINILLLGQSGVGKSTFINALANYLCNDALEEACKDKIQAVIPPAFSFTNVNTFERKTIEVGDENEDVRSCKQQCRSFVFLVGDKNLRIINSPG
;
A
#
# COMPACT_ATOMS: atom_id res chain seq x y z
N MET A 1 -8.60 4.45 14.54
CA MET A 1 -9.20 5.79 14.75
C MET A 1 -8.17 6.83 14.34
N ILE A 2 -8.35 7.50 13.20
CA ILE A 2 -7.41 8.53 12.71
C ILE A 2 -8.05 9.89 13.01
N LYS A 3 -7.42 10.71 13.85
CA LYS A 3 -7.81 12.10 14.09
C LYS A 3 -6.89 13.04 13.31
N ALA A 4 -7.50 14.03 12.65
CA ALA A 4 -6.82 15.17 12.06
C ALA A 4 -6.29 16.12 13.14
N ASN A 5 -5.19 16.80 12.88
CA ASN A 5 -4.95 18.15 13.42
C ASN A 5 -4.02 18.93 12.49
N GLY A 6 -4.49 20.10 12.07
CA GLY A 6 -3.73 21.09 11.32
C GLY A 6 -2.75 21.81 12.23
N ASN A 7 -1.47 21.55 12.01
CA ASN A 7 -0.36 22.47 12.25
C ASN A 7 0.89 21.85 11.60
N SER A 8 0.95 21.83 10.26
CA SER A 8 2.18 21.46 9.58
C SER A 8 2.98 22.72 9.28
N ASN A 9 4.18 22.81 9.86
CA ASN A 9 5.23 23.60 9.28
C ASN A 9 5.41 23.07 7.84
N PRO A 10 5.19 23.87 6.78
CA PRO A 10 5.19 23.35 5.40
C PRO A 10 6.52 22.70 4.98
N SER A 11 7.58 22.90 5.75
CA SER A 11 8.91 22.30 5.60
C SER A 11 9.05 20.86 6.13
N SER A 12 8.05 20.30 6.83
CA SER A 12 8.09 18.93 7.37
C SER A 12 7.53 17.86 6.44
N ASP A 13 6.86 18.23 5.34
CA ASP A 13 6.09 17.27 4.54
C ASP A 13 6.79 16.97 3.20
N ILE A 14 7.01 15.69 2.92
CA ILE A 14 7.50 15.19 1.63
C ILE A 14 6.31 14.59 0.89
N ASN A 15 5.98 15.14 -0.29
CA ASN A 15 4.86 14.65 -1.11
C ASN A 15 5.40 13.99 -2.39
N ILE A 16 5.05 12.73 -2.62
CA ILE A 16 5.46 11.95 -3.80
C ILE A 16 4.21 11.49 -4.54
N LEU A 17 4.10 11.83 -5.82
CA LEU A 17 3.06 11.33 -6.72
C LEU A 17 3.59 10.13 -7.51
N LEU A 18 2.89 8.99 -7.43
CA LEU A 18 3.20 7.82 -8.23
C LEU A 18 2.39 7.83 -9.51
N LEU A 19 3.10 7.81 -10.65
CA LEU A 19 2.55 7.79 -12.01
C LEU A 19 2.97 6.49 -12.72
N GLY A 20 2.12 6.00 -13.62
CA GLY A 20 2.37 4.82 -14.42
C GLY A 20 1.07 4.15 -14.85
N GLN A 21 1.08 3.31 -15.88
CA GLN A 21 -0.12 2.62 -16.36
C GLN A 21 -0.70 1.64 -15.33
N SER A 22 -1.93 1.21 -15.53
CA SER A 22 -2.51 0.07 -14.79
C SER A 22 -1.63 -1.19 -14.92
N GLY A 23 -1.47 -1.91 -13.80
CA GLY A 23 -0.69 -3.16 -13.76
C GLY A 23 0.82 -3.01 -13.55
N VAL A 24 1.41 -1.82 -13.64
CA VAL A 24 2.88 -1.63 -13.47
C VAL A 24 3.40 -1.83 -12.04
N GLY A 25 2.51 -2.09 -11.07
CA GLY A 25 2.90 -2.42 -9.69
C GLY A 25 2.90 -1.26 -8.69
N LYS A 26 2.29 -0.10 -9.01
CA LYS A 26 2.23 1.07 -8.08
C LYS A 26 1.71 0.72 -6.68
N SER A 27 0.59 -0.01 -6.59
CA SER A 27 0.02 -0.44 -5.30
C SER A 27 0.91 -1.44 -4.57
N THR A 28 1.57 -2.33 -5.31
CA THR A 28 2.54 -3.28 -4.75
C THR A 28 3.73 -2.54 -4.15
N PHE A 29 4.24 -1.50 -4.83
CA PHE A 29 5.31 -0.65 -4.32
C PHE A 29 4.93 0.05 -3.00
N ILE A 30 3.70 0.57 -2.89
CA ILE A 30 3.23 1.20 -1.64
C ILE A 30 3.21 0.20 -0.49
N ASN A 31 2.73 -1.02 -0.71
CA ASN A 31 2.76 -2.07 0.32
C ASN A 31 4.19 -2.44 0.71
N ALA A 32 5.09 -2.59 -0.27
CA ALA A 32 6.50 -2.88 -0.01
C ALA A 32 7.15 -1.77 0.82
N LEU A 33 6.90 -0.50 0.46
CA LEU A 33 7.39 0.67 1.21
C LEU A 33 6.83 0.69 2.63
N ALA A 34 5.55 0.39 2.82
CA ALA A 34 4.95 0.32 4.16
C ALA A 34 5.64 -0.74 5.04
N ASN A 35 5.90 -1.94 4.51
CA ASN A 35 6.61 -2.98 5.25
C ASN A 35 8.06 -2.60 5.54
N TYR A 36 8.75 -1.96 4.58
CA TYR A 36 10.11 -1.45 4.75
C TYR A 36 10.20 -0.37 5.85
N LEU A 37 9.21 0.51 5.94
CA LEU A 37 9.19 1.56 6.98
C LEU A 37 8.81 1.03 8.36
N CYS A 38 8.20 -0.16 8.46
CA CYS A 38 7.80 -0.76 9.74
C CYS A 38 8.85 -1.71 10.34
N ASN A 39 9.81 -2.19 9.54
CA ASN A 39 10.77 -3.21 9.98
C ASN A 39 12.18 -2.81 9.55
N ASP A 40 13.14 -2.90 10.47
CA ASP A 40 14.53 -2.52 10.20
C ASP A 40 15.28 -3.61 9.42
N ALA A 41 14.85 -4.88 9.56
CA ALA A 41 15.44 -6.02 8.90
C ALA A 41 14.40 -6.95 8.26
N LEU A 42 14.83 -7.69 7.22
CA LEU A 42 13.97 -8.66 6.54
C LEU A 42 13.56 -9.80 7.48
N GLU A 43 14.46 -10.23 8.36
CA GLU A 43 14.22 -11.29 9.33
C GLU A 43 13.10 -10.94 10.32
N GLU A 44 12.95 -9.66 10.66
CA GLU A 44 11.87 -9.15 11.49
C GLU A 44 10.56 -9.07 10.69
N ALA A 45 10.62 -8.52 9.47
CA ALA A 45 9.47 -8.44 8.57
C ALA A 45 8.85 -9.81 8.26
N CYS A 46 9.66 -10.87 8.23
CA CYS A 46 9.20 -12.25 8.02
C CYS A 46 8.42 -12.84 9.22
N LYS A 47 8.62 -12.30 10.43
CA LYS A 47 7.92 -12.74 11.65
C LYS A 47 6.65 -11.94 11.90
N ASP A 48 6.63 -10.70 11.43
CA ASP A 48 5.52 -9.77 11.61
C ASP A 48 4.38 -9.98 10.61
N LYS A 49 3.20 -9.44 10.93
CA LYS A 49 2.06 -9.44 10.01
C LYS A 49 2.37 -8.48 8.85
N ILE A 50 2.26 -8.99 7.62
CA ILE A 50 2.43 -8.19 6.40
C ILE A 50 1.48 -6.99 6.43
N GLN A 51 2.05 -5.79 6.30
CA GLN A 51 1.30 -4.55 6.19
C GLN A 51 0.74 -4.43 4.76
N ALA A 52 -0.53 -4.78 4.60
CA ALA A 52 -1.26 -4.68 3.33
C ALA A 52 -2.16 -3.44 3.31
N VAL A 53 -1.55 -2.25 3.25
CA VAL A 53 -2.26 -0.96 3.25
C VAL A 53 -3.23 -0.84 2.07
N ILE A 54 -2.85 -1.43 0.93
CA ILE A 54 -3.73 -1.68 -0.21
C ILE A 54 -3.83 -3.20 -0.37
N PRO A 55 -4.92 -3.87 0.05
CA PRO A 55 -5.03 -5.32 -0.05
C PRO A 55 -4.79 -5.80 -1.49
N PRO A 56 -3.69 -6.56 -1.75
CA PRO A 56 -3.48 -7.12 -3.07
C PRO A 56 -4.36 -8.36 -3.22
N ALA A 57 -4.98 -8.47 -4.40
CA ALA A 57 -5.68 -9.66 -4.84
C ALA A 57 -5.18 -10.02 -6.24
N PHE A 58 -4.74 -11.26 -6.41
CA PHE A 58 -4.36 -11.79 -7.71
C PHE A 58 -4.76 -13.25 -7.83
N SER A 59 -5.09 -13.67 -9.04
CA SER A 59 -5.43 -15.06 -9.33
C SER A 59 -4.36 -15.67 -10.22
N PHE A 60 -4.06 -16.94 -9.97
CA PHE A 60 -3.27 -17.77 -10.86
C PHE A 60 -4.00 -19.08 -11.13
N THR A 61 -3.71 -19.70 -12.25
CA THR A 61 -4.25 -21.01 -12.62
C THR A 61 -3.18 -22.05 -12.37
N ASN A 62 -3.51 -23.08 -11.60
CA ASN A 62 -2.62 -24.23 -11.42
C ASN A 62 -2.49 -24.94 -12.77
N VAL A 63 -1.25 -25.07 -13.27
CA VAL A 63 -0.97 -25.66 -14.58
C VAL A 63 -1.32 -27.15 -14.67
N ASN A 64 -1.37 -27.86 -13.54
CA ASN A 64 -1.62 -29.30 -13.49
C ASN A 64 -3.10 -29.62 -13.27
N THR A 65 -3.79 -28.87 -12.41
CA THR A 65 -5.21 -29.11 -12.08
C THR A 65 -6.16 -28.23 -12.88
N PHE A 66 -5.64 -27.21 -13.58
CA PHE A 66 -6.41 -26.14 -14.24
C PHE A 66 -7.34 -25.35 -13.30
N GLU A 67 -7.20 -25.54 -11.99
CA GLU A 67 -7.98 -24.82 -11.00
C GLU A 67 -7.46 -23.39 -10.84
N ARG A 68 -8.38 -22.42 -10.84
CA ARG A 68 -8.08 -21.02 -10.55
C ARG A 68 -8.02 -20.83 -9.04
N LYS A 69 -6.89 -20.36 -8.54
CA LYS A 69 -6.71 -19.96 -7.14
C LYS A 69 -6.55 -18.46 -7.07
N THR A 70 -7.32 -17.81 -6.19
CA THR A 70 -7.15 -16.39 -5.86
C THR A 70 -6.40 -16.28 -4.54
N ILE A 71 -5.37 -15.45 -4.50
CA ILE A 71 -4.64 -15.07 -3.30
C ILE A 71 -5.08 -13.65 -2.95
N GLU A 72 -5.53 -13.47 -1.72
CA GLU A 72 -5.87 -12.19 -1.11
C GLU A 72 -5.04 -12.03 0.16
N VAL A 73 -4.44 -10.85 0.33
CA VAL A 73 -3.60 -10.56 1.50
C VAL A 73 -4.14 -9.32 2.20
N GLY A 74 -4.29 -9.39 3.52
CA GLY A 74 -4.88 -8.33 4.33
C GLY A 74 -6.37 -8.52 4.57
N ASP A 75 -6.94 -7.68 5.44
CA ASP A 75 -8.37 -7.72 5.75
C ASP A 75 -9.17 -6.95 4.69
N GLU A 76 -10.24 -7.57 4.21
CA GLU A 76 -11.22 -6.92 3.36
C GLU A 76 -11.95 -5.83 4.15
N ASN A 77 -11.47 -4.59 4.07
CA ASN A 77 -12.34 -3.46 4.41
C ASN A 77 -13.39 -3.34 3.29
N GLU A 78 -14.67 -3.25 3.66
CA GLU A 78 -15.86 -3.37 2.78
C GLU A 78 -15.87 -2.47 1.52
N ASP A 79 -14.98 -1.48 1.42
CA ASP A 79 -14.90 -0.51 0.31
C ASP A 79 -13.88 -0.86 -0.80
N VAL A 80 -13.16 -1.98 -0.72
CA VAL A 80 -12.04 -2.27 -1.66
C VAL A 80 -12.51 -2.83 -3.01
N ARG A 81 -13.72 -3.40 -3.09
CA ARG A 81 -14.19 -4.10 -4.30
C ARG A 81 -14.77 -3.18 -5.38
N SER A 82 -15.15 -1.94 -5.08
CA SER A 82 -16.03 -1.19 -6.01
C SER A 82 -15.33 -0.34 -7.07
N CYS A 83 -14.23 0.38 -6.82
CA CYS A 83 -13.67 1.28 -7.85
C CYS A 83 -12.20 1.65 -7.60
N LYS A 84 -11.25 0.96 -8.27
CA LYS A 84 -9.83 1.35 -8.37
C LYS A 84 -9.63 2.58 -9.30
N GLN A 85 -10.33 3.69 -9.05
CA GLN A 85 -10.31 4.89 -9.92
C GLN A 85 -10.21 6.23 -9.18
N GLN A 86 -10.05 6.25 -7.86
CA GLN A 86 -9.85 7.51 -7.13
C GLN A 86 -8.40 7.64 -6.65
N CYS A 87 -7.85 8.84 -6.79
CA CYS A 87 -6.55 9.19 -6.20
C CYS A 87 -6.62 8.97 -4.68
N ARG A 88 -5.71 8.18 -4.14
CA ARG A 88 -5.61 7.93 -2.68
C ARG A 88 -4.25 8.39 -2.17
N SER A 89 -4.23 9.01 -0.99
CA SER A 89 -2.99 9.43 -0.33
C SER A 89 -2.73 8.60 0.92
N PHE A 90 -1.50 8.12 1.08
CA PHE A 90 -1.01 7.41 2.26
C PHE A 90 0.04 8.27 2.94
N VAL A 91 0.01 8.37 4.26
CA VAL A 91 0.96 9.19 5.04
C VAL A 91 1.72 8.30 6.00
N PHE A 92 3.05 8.37 5.94
CA PHE A 92 3.98 7.67 6.81
C PHE A 92 4.82 8.70 7.58
N LEU A 93 5.03 8.48 8.88
CA LEU A 93 5.96 9.31 9.66
C LEU A 93 7.37 8.74 9.50
N VAL A 94 8.30 9.55 9.01
CA VAL A 94 9.71 9.17 8.81
C VAL A 94 10.59 10.23 9.48
N GLY A 95 11.18 9.88 10.62
CA GLY A 95 11.86 10.84 11.48
C GLY A 95 10.89 11.90 11.99
N ASP A 96 11.18 13.16 11.72
CA ASP A 96 10.34 14.33 12.03
C ASP A 96 9.47 14.79 10.85
N LYS A 97 9.42 14.01 9.75
CA LYS A 97 8.75 14.38 8.50
C LYS A 97 7.56 13.49 8.19
N ASN A 98 6.53 14.08 7.57
CA ASN A 98 5.42 13.32 6.99
C ASN A 98 5.74 13.00 5.53
N LEU A 99 5.90 11.72 5.22
CA LEU A 99 5.97 11.23 3.85
C LEU A 99 4.57 10.89 3.33
N ARG A 100 4.06 11.70 2.41
CA ARG A 100 2.78 11.47 1.72
C ARG A 100 3.03 10.85 0.35
N ILE A 101 2.51 9.64 0.13
CA ILE A 101 2.47 8.99 -1.17
C ILE A 101 1.07 9.13 -1.78
N ILE A 102 0.99 9.75 -2.95
CA ILE A 102 -0.24 9.95 -3.71
C ILE A 102 -0.28 8.89 -4.82
N ASN A 103 -1.19 7.93 -4.69
CA ASN A 103 -1.45 6.91 -5.70
C ASN A 103 -2.48 7.44 -6.70
N SER A 104 -2.05 7.66 -7.94
CA SER A 104 -2.94 8.01 -9.04
C SER A 104 -3.46 6.75 -9.75
N PRO A 105 -4.72 6.74 -10.22
CA PRO A 105 -5.19 5.75 -11.19
C PRO A 105 -4.31 5.80 -12.44
N GLY A 106 -4.07 4.64 -13.05
CA GLY A 106 -3.31 4.52 -14.29
C GLY A 106 -4.04 3.73 -15.34
#